data_AF-A0A6N8ZDD8-F1
#
_entry.id   AF-A0A6N8ZDD8-F1
#
_cell.length_a   1.000
_cell.length_b   1.000
_cell.length_c   1.000
_cell.angle_alpha   90.00
_cell.angle_beta   90.00
_cell.angle_gamma   90.00
#
_symmetry.space_group_name_H-M   'P 1'
#
loop_
_entity.id
_entity.type
_entity.pdbx_description
1 polymer ?
#
loop_
_entity_poly.entity_id
_entity_poly.type
_entity_poly.pdbx_seq_one_letter_code
_entity_poly.pdbx_strand_id
1 'polypeptide(L)'
;MTISQIRTRVNALKRKFARELAIIKLRRIAESVADDWDPDNPPEPADVIQRVAQAGFRLTTFIHLRRYLDDMRRQGDVPLPASIVCSLLPWAEEDRYRNFFRWELPSPTP
;
A
#
# COMPACT_ATOMS: atom_id res chain seq x y z
N MET A 1 30.56 -22.13 -6.88
CA MET A 1 29.25 -21.60 -6.41
C MET A 1 28.15 -22.41 -7.07
N THR A 2 27.32 -23.11 -6.30
CA THR A 2 26.29 -24.01 -6.85
C THR A 2 24.92 -23.34 -6.92
N ILE A 3 24.02 -23.82 -7.78
CA ILE A 3 22.63 -23.34 -7.88
C ILE A 3 21.92 -23.40 -6.51
N SER A 4 22.24 -24.40 -5.69
CA SER A 4 21.74 -24.53 -4.32
C SER A 4 22.18 -23.37 -3.40
N GLN A 5 23.46 -22.97 -3.47
CA GLN A 5 23.99 -21.82 -2.71
C GLN A 5 23.35 -20.50 -3.13
N ILE A 6 23.07 -20.32 -4.43
CA ILE A 6 22.35 -19.15 -4.94
C ILE A 6 20.94 -19.09 -4.36
N ARG A 7 20.18 -20.20 -4.42
CA ARG A 7 18.81 -20.28 -3.89
C ARG A 7 18.76 -19.96 -2.39
N THR A 8 19.71 -20.48 -1.61
CA THR A 8 19.82 -20.19 -0.17
C THR A 8 20.07 -18.70 0.10
N ARG A 9 21.00 -18.07 -0.64
CA ARG A 9 21.28 -16.63 -0.49
C ARG A 9 20.08 -15.77 -0.91
N VAL A 10 19.38 -16.12 -1.99
CA VAL A 10 18.16 -15.45 -2.41
C VAL A 10 17.06 -15.56 -1.35
N ASN A 11 16.85 -16.75 -0.77
CA ASN A 11 15.87 -16.92 0.30
C ASN A 11 16.25 -16.16 1.59
N ALA A 12 17.55 -16.09 1.92
CA ALA A 12 18.03 -15.27 3.02
C ALA A 12 17.76 -13.78 2.76
N LEU A 13 18.01 -13.28 1.54
CA LEU A 13 17.70 -11.90 1.14
C LEU A 13 16.20 -11.62 1.18
N LYS A 14 15.37 -12.52 0.65
CA LYS A 14 13.89 -12.38 0.71
C LYS A 14 13.38 -12.29 2.14
N ARG A 15 13.96 -13.06 3.07
CA ARG A 15 13.61 -12.96 4.50
C ARG A 15 14.10 -11.66 5.11
N LYS A 16 15.33 -11.25 4.81
CA LYS A 16 15.93 -10.00 5.30
C LYS A 16 15.11 -8.77 4.88
N PHE A 17 14.61 -8.77 3.65
CA PHE A 17 13.86 -7.65 3.04
C PHE A 17 12.36 -7.94 2.87
N ALA A 18 11.80 -8.89 3.63
CA ALA A 18 10.42 -9.32 3.45
C ALA A 18 9.42 -8.17 3.63
N ARG A 19 9.73 -7.24 4.55
CA ARG A 19 8.91 -6.07 4.86
C ARG A 19 8.93 -5.07 3.70
N GLU A 20 10.10 -4.69 3.23
CA GLU A 20 10.28 -3.77 2.12
C GLU A 20 9.67 -4.33 0.83
N LEU A 21 9.83 -5.63 0.59
CA LEU A 21 9.20 -6.31 -0.56
C LEU A 21 7.67 -6.31 -0.48
N ALA A 22 7.07 -6.37 0.72
CA ALA A 22 5.62 -6.26 0.88
C ALA A 22 5.13 -4.85 0.53
N ILE A 23 5.86 -3.80 0.95
CA ILE A 23 5.54 -2.40 0.63
C ILE A 23 5.67 -2.14 -0.87
N ILE A 24 6.76 -2.61 -1.49
CA ILE A 24 6.98 -2.48 -2.95
C ILE A 24 5.84 -3.13 -3.74
N LYS A 25 5.34 -4.29 -3.30
CA LYS A 25 4.21 -4.96 -3.95
C LYS A 25 2.91 -4.18 -3.83
N LEU A 26 2.66 -3.56 -2.68
CA LEU A 26 1.45 -2.78 -2.45
C LEU A 26 1.49 -1.41 -3.12
N ARG A 27 2.70 -0.86 -3.33
CA ARG A 27 2.89 0.50 -3.81
C ARG A 27 2.06 0.84 -5.04
N ARG A 28 2.19 0.05 -6.11
CA ARG A 28 1.49 0.30 -7.38
C ARG A 28 -0.04 0.27 -7.22
N ILE A 29 -0.54 -0.58 -6.32
CA ILE A 29 -1.98 -0.70 -6.06
C ILE A 29 -2.45 0.49 -5.25
N ALA A 30 -1.71 0.88 -4.22
CA ALA A 30 -2.04 2.01 -3.38
C ALA A 30 -1.98 3.34 -4.16
N GLU A 31 -0.96 3.54 -5.00
CA GLU A 31 -0.86 4.68 -5.92
C GLU A 31 -2.06 4.69 -6.88
N SER A 32 -2.37 3.56 -7.53
CA SER A 32 -3.52 3.49 -8.44
C SER A 32 -4.86 3.72 -7.75
N VAL A 33 -5.06 3.26 -6.51
CA VAL A 33 -6.30 3.52 -5.77
C VAL A 33 -6.46 5.01 -5.46
N ALA A 34 -5.36 5.69 -5.12
CA ALA A 34 -5.38 7.14 -4.89
C ALA A 34 -5.62 7.91 -6.19
N ASP A 35 -4.98 7.50 -7.29
CA ASP A 35 -5.15 8.11 -8.62
C ASP A 35 -6.57 7.93 -9.17
N ASP A 36 -7.20 6.77 -8.93
CA ASP A 36 -8.56 6.46 -9.36
C ASP A 36 -9.63 7.06 -8.43
N TRP A 37 -9.24 7.72 -7.34
CA TRP A 37 -10.18 8.22 -6.33
C TRP A 37 -10.78 9.57 -6.71
N ASP A 38 -12.05 9.54 -7.09
CA ASP A 38 -12.86 10.73 -7.30
C ASP A 38 -13.59 11.11 -5.99
N PRO A 39 -13.32 12.27 -5.36
CA PRO A 39 -14.01 12.70 -4.15
C PRO A 39 -15.53 12.84 -4.29
N ASP A 40 -16.02 13.16 -5.49
CA ASP A 40 -17.44 13.35 -5.76
C ASP A 40 -18.15 12.01 -6.06
N ASN A 41 -17.39 11.02 -6.50
CA ASN A 41 -17.89 9.68 -6.78
C ASN A 41 -16.85 8.59 -6.40
N PRO A 42 -16.57 8.41 -5.10
CA PRO A 42 -15.49 7.54 -4.69
C PRO A 42 -15.84 6.07 -4.97
N PRO A 43 -14.83 5.21 -5.24
CA PRO A 43 -15.06 3.79 -5.46
C PRO A 43 -15.53 3.08 -4.18
N GLU A 44 -16.36 2.04 -4.33
CA GLU A 44 -16.81 1.25 -3.18
C GLU A 44 -15.60 0.54 -2.52
N PRO A 45 -15.49 0.57 -1.18
CA PRO A 45 -14.36 -0.06 -0.49
C PRO A 45 -14.21 -1.56 -0.80
N ALA A 46 -15.31 -2.25 -1.10
CA ALA A 46 -15.30 -3.64 -1.50
C ALA A 46 -14.53 -3.87 -2.81
N ASP A 47 -14.68 -2.98 -3.80
CA ASP A 47 -13.99 -3.06 -5.08
C ASP A 47 -12.48 -2.84 -4.92
N VAL A 48 -12.11 -1.87 -4.07
CA VAL A 48 -10.71 -1.62 -3.71
C VAL A 48 -10.10 -2.82 -3.00
N ILE A 49 -10.82 -3.41 -2.03
CA ILE A 49 -10.36 -4.61 -1.31
C ILE A 49 -10.19 -5.79 -2.28
N GLN A 50 -11.09 -5.98 -3.24
CA GLN A 50 -10.97 -7.04 -4.23
C GLN A 50 -9.70 -6.87 -5.09
N ARG A 51 -9.38 -5.65 -5.53
CA ARG A 51 -8.14 -5.35 -6.26
C ARG A 51 -6.89 -5.67 -5.44
N VAL A 52 -6.88 -5.30 -4.14
CA VAL A 52 -5.76 -5.63 -3.24
C VAL A 52 -5.66 -7.14 -3.00
N ALA A 53 -6.79 -7.84 -2.86
CA ALA A 53 -6.81 -9.30 -2.66
C ALA A 53 -6.22 -10.06 -3.86
N GLN A 54 -6.47 -9.61 -5.09
CA GLN A 54 -5.87 -10.19 -6.30
C GLN A 54 -4.34 -10.13 -6.32
N ALA A 55 -3.73 -9.24 -5.53
CA ALA A 55 -2.27 -9.14 -5.39
C ALA A 55 -1.68 -10.08 -4.33
N GLY A 56 -2.49 -10.94 -3.71
CA GLY A 56 -2.05 -12.00 -2.80
C GLY A 56 -1.98 -11.61 -1.32
N PHE A 57 -2.74 -10.61 -0.89
CA PHE A 57 -2.86 -10.19 0.52
C PHE A 57 -3.99 -10.94 1.24
N ARG A 58 -3.89 -11.08 2.57
CA ARG A 58 -4.78 -11.90 3.39
C ARG A 58 -5.98 -11.12 3.93
N LEU A 59 -7.06 -11.83 4.25
CA LEU A 59 -8.34 -11.23 4.66
C LEU A 59 -8.27 -10.35 5.93
N THR A 60 -7.43 -10.71 6.90
CA THR A 60 -7.34 -10.01 8.20
C THR A 60 -6.85 -8.57 8.07
N THR A 61 -6.14 -8.24 6.99
CA THR A 61 -5.63 -6.89 6.74
C THR A 61 -6.68 -5.97 6.10
N PHE A 62 -7.80 -6.52 5.61
CA PHE A 62 -8.83 -5.73 4.92
C PHE A 62 -9.81 -5.03 5.84
N ILE A 63 -9.92 -5.43 7.11
CA ILE A 63 -10.80 -4.75 8.08
C ILE A 63 -10.35 -3.31 8.28
N HIS A 64 -9.05 -3.10 8.47
CA HIS A 64 -8.48 -1.76 8.67
C HIS A 64 -8.53 -0.93 7.40
N LEU A 65 -8.21 -1.53 6.24
CA LEU A 65 -8.34 -0.86 4.95
C LEU A 65 -9.79 -0.41 4.69
N ARG A 66 -10.78 -1.29 4.92
CA ARG A 66 -12.19 -0.96 4.74
C ARG A 66 -12.59 0.27 5.55
N ARG A 67 -12.27 0.25 6.84
CA ARG A 67 -12.57 1.36 7.75
C ARG A 67 -11.94 2.66 7.28
N TYR A 68 -10.67 2.63 6.89
CA TYR A 68 -9.97 3.80 6.37
C TYR A 68 -10.66 4.38 5.12
N LEU A 69 -11.00 3.54 4.15
CA LEU A 69 -11.68 3.99 2.93
C LEU A 69 -13.09 4.52 3.21
N ASP A 70 -13.84 3.89 4.12
CA ASP A 70 -15.14 4.38 4.57
C ASP A 70 -15.04 5.78 5.19
N ASP A 71 -14.00 6.04 5.98
CA ASP A 71 -13.78 7.35 6.61
C ASP A 71 -13.43 8.43 5.57
N MET A 72 -12.57 8.12 4.58
CA MET A 72 -12.26 9.03 3.45
C MET A 72 -13.50 9.35 2.62
N ARG A 73 -14.34 8.36 2.33
CA ARG A 73 -15.63 8.56 1.62
C ARG A 73 -16.56 9.51 2.37
N ARG A 74 -16.67 9.35 3.69
CA ARG A 74 -17.53 10.22 4.52
C ARG A 74 -17.03 11.64 4.62
N GLN A 75 -15.72 11.84 4.57
CA GLN A 75 -15.06 13.14 4.70
C GLN A 75 -14.94 13.86 3.35
N GLY A 76 -15.06 13.13 2.23
CA GLY A 76 -14.78 13.66 0.89
C GLY A 76 -13.28 13.83 0.63
N ASP A 77 -12.44 13.11 1.37
CA ASP A 77 -10.98 13.17 1.26
C ASP A 77 -10.44 12.11 0.30
N VAL A 78 -9.25 12.37 -0.24
CA VAL A 78 -8.51 11.43 -1.10
C VAL A 78 -7.61 10.56 -0.22
N PRO A 79 -7.67 9.23 -0.34
CA PRO A 79 -6.81 8.35 0.43
C PRO A 79 -5.35 8.51 -0.01
N LEU A 80 -4.44 8.53 0.95
CA LEU A 80 -3.02 8.57 0.67
C LEU A 80 -2.47 7.14 0.47
N PRO A 81 -1.61 6.91 -0.54
CA PRO A 81 -1.01 5.60 -0.77
C PRO A 81 -0.28 5.03 0.46
N ALA A 82 0.41 5.89 1.22
CA ALA A 82 1.10 5.48 2.44
C ALA A 82 0.11 4.97 3.50
N SER A 83 -1.01 5.67 3.72
CA SER A 83 -2.04 5.27 4.68
C SER A 83 -2.78 4.00 4.22
N ILE A 84 -3.01 3.82 2.91
CA ILE A 84 -3.52 2.55 2.35
C ILE A 84 -2.58 1.40 2.71
N VAL A 85 -1.27 1.56 2.51
CA VAL A 85 -0.29 0.53 2.86
C VAL A 85 -0.23 0.26 4.36
N CYS A 86 -0.26 1.29 5.19
CA CYS A 86 -0.23 1.13 6.66
C CYS A 86 -1.51 0.47 7.19
N SER A 87 -2.66 0.72 6.56
CA SER A 87 -3.91 0.01 6.90
C SER A 87 -3.82 -1.49 6.62
N LEU A 88 -3.03 -1.89 5.62
CA LEU A 88 -2.81 -3.30 5.27
C LEU A 88 -1.67 -3.95 6.04
N LEU A 89 -0.72 -3.15 6.54
CA LEU A 89 0.49 -3.61 7.22
C LEU A 89 0.60 -2.91 8.57
N PRO A 90 0.04 -3.49 9.67
CA PRO A 90 0.00 -2.84 10.98
C PRO A 90 1.37 -2.46 11.58
N TRP A 91 2.44 -3.05 11.07
CA TRP A 91 3.82 -2.77 11.47
C TRP A 91 4.48 -1.66 10.64
N ALA A 92 3.83 -1.19 9.57
CA ALA A 92 4.36 -0.14 8.72
C ALA A 92 4.06 1.24 9.35
N GLU A 93 5.11 2.03 9.53
CA GLU A 93 5.02 3.40 10.05
C GLU A 93 4.85 4.38 8.88
N GLU A 94 3.78 5.15 8.87
CA GLU A 94 3.42 6.01 7.74
C GLU A 94 4.50 7.04 7.41
N ASP A 95 5.07 7.69 8.43
CA ASP A 95 6.12 8.70 8.27
C ASP A 95 7.39 8.15 7.62
N ARG A 96 7.74 6.90 7.93
CA ARG A 96 8.91 6.24 7.36
C ARG A 96 8.77 5.99 5.86
N TYR A 97 7.55 5.76 5.39
CA TYR A 97 7.28 5.36 4.01
C TYR A 97 6.69 6.48 3.16
N ARG A 98 6.36 7.64 3.73
CA ARG A 98 5.83 8.79 2.99
C ARG A 98 6.68 9.14 1.77
N ASN A 99 8.00 9.18 1.90
CA ASN A 99 8.95 9.47 0.81
C ASN A 99 9.10 8.33 -0.23
N PHE A 100 8.53 7.14 0.06
CA PHE A 100 8.61 5.98 -0.83
C PHE A 100 7.52 6.00 -1.90
N PHE A 101 6.39 6.67 -1.64
CA PHE A 101 5.30 6.85 -2.60
C PHE A 101 5.55 8.15 -3.37
N ARG A 102 5.23 8.17 -4.67
CA ARG A 102 5.38 9.38 -5.49
C ARG A 102 4.33 10.40 -5.07
N TRP A 103 4.65 11.20 -4.06
CA TRP A 103 4.11 12.54 -3.88
C TRP A 103 5.27 13.43 -3.45
N GLU A 104 5.92 14.05 -4.43
CA GLU A 104 6.51 15.35 -4.17
C GLU A 104 5.31 16.28 -3.93
N LEU A 105 5.11 16.73 -2.69
CA LEU A 105 4.25 17.89 -2.44
C LEU A 105 4.73 18.98 -3.41
N PRO A 106 3.86 19.59 -4.24
CA PRO A 106 4.30 20.76 -4.98
C PRO A 106 4.81 21.77 -3.96
N SER A 107 6.11 22.08 -4.04
CA SER A 107 6.69 23.16 -3.24
C SER A 107 5.83 24.41 -3.46
N PRO A 108 5.39 25.12 -2.41
CA PRO A 108 4.78 26.42 -2.60
C PRO A 108 5.81 27.27 -3.34
N THR A 109 5.49 27.64 -4.57
CA THR A 109 6.35 28.51 -5.36
C THR A 109 6.32 29.88 -4.65
N PRO A 110 7.48 30.45 -4.28
CA PRO A 110 7.53 31.78 -3.66
C PRO A 110 7.09 32.88 -4.63
#